data_AF-A0A0J7ZEA1-F1
#
_entry.id   AF-A0A0J7ZEA1-F1
#
_cell.length_a   1.000
_cell.length_b   1.000
_cell.length_c   1.000
_cell.angle_alpha   90.00
_cell.angle_beta   90.00
_cell.angle_gamma   90.00
#
_symmetry.space_group_name_H-M   'P 1'
#
loop_
_entity.id
_entity.type
_entity.pdbx_description
1 polymer ?
#
loop_
_entity_poly.entity_id
_entity_poly.type
_entity_poly.pdbx_seq_one_letter_code
_entity_poly.pdbx_strand_id
1 'polypeptide(L)'
;MLTSTWVRLTGGQLVRADRIVAVRSERAEVVPAGRWGVDRIMVCLDVAEADAEADNGSWWQEAAVCQQDRSDHLVVNLVNLIAKAAAGSGLRFIYPVLRDGQFDRWTSGSVLPPVEGPAITGLPRTPRDAPARA
;
A
#
# COMPACT_ATOMS: atom_id res chain seq x y z
N MET A 1 -2.31 -6.41 17.15
CA MET A 1 -3.55 -5.87 16.57
C MET A 1 -3.26 -5.24 15.21
N LEU A 2 -3.47 -5.97 14.10
CA LEU A 2 -3.26 -5.42 12.75
C LEU A 2 -4.48 -4.65 12.20
N THR A 3 -5.65 -4.83 12.81
CA THR A 3 -6.92 -4.21 12.40
C THR A 3 -6.91 -2.68 12.44
N SER A 4 -5.95 -2.09 13.16
CA SER A 4 -5.71 -0.64 13.23
C SER A 4 -4.48 -0.21 12.44
N THR A 5 -3.97 -1.04 11.52
CA THR A 5 -2.82 -0.69 10.69
C THR A 5 -3.22 -0.61 9.22
N TRP A 6 -2.84 0.48 8.56
CA TRP A 6 -3.10 0.74 7.15
C TRP A 6 -1.81 0.85 6.38
N VAL A 7 -1.74 0.25 5.20
CA VAL A 7 -0.62 0.35 4.27
C VAL A 7 -1.04 1.21 3.09
N ARG A 8 -0.24 2.22 2.76
CA ARG A 8 -0.44 3.04 1.58
C ARG A 8 0.30 2.45 0.38
N LEU A 9 -0.42 2.16 -0.69
CA LEU A 9 0.12 1.66 -1.95
C LEU A 9 0.54 2.82 -2.87
N THR A 10 1.28 2.51 -3.93
CA THR A 10 1.81 3.50 -4.89
C THR A 10 0.71 4.25 -5.65
N GLY A 11 -0.44 3.62 -5.88
CA GLY A 11 -1.63 4.28 -6.43
C GLY A 11 -2.35 5.24 -5.47
N GLY A 12 -1.82 5.47 -4.27
CA GLY A 12 -2.45 6.31 -3.23
C GLY A 12 -3.52 5.60 -2.41
N GLN A 13 -3.92 4.39 -2.81
CA GLN A 13 -4.87 3.55 -2.09
C GLN A 13 -4.35 3.17 -0.69
N LEU A 14 -5.25 3.14 0.29
CA LEU A 14 -5.00 2.60 1.62
C LEU A 14 -5.63 1.22 1.74
N VAL A 15 -4.83 0.23 2.14
CA VAL A 15 -5.29 -1.14 2.41
C VAL A 15 -5.03 -1.49 3.87
N ARG A 16 -5.89 -2.32 4.46
CA ARG A 16 -5.68 -2.80 5.83
C ARG A 16 -4.56 -3.84 5.89
N ALA A 17 -3.67 -3.72 6.87
CA ALA A 17 -2.53 -4.64 7.00
C ALA A 17 -2.95 -6.06 7.36
N ASP A 18 -4.06 -6.25 8.09
CA ASP A 18 -4.60 -7.58 8.40
C ASP A 18 -5.23 -8.30 7.20
N ARG A 19 -5.42 -7.58 6.09
CA ARG A 19 -5.92 -8.13 4.83
C ARG A 19 -4.81 -8.61 3.90
N ILE A 20 -3.55 -8.26 4.19
CA ILE A 20 -2.40 -8.67 3.37
C ILE A 20 -1.97 -10.09 3.77
N VAL A 21 -2.13 -11.04 2.85
CA VAL A 21 -1.81 -12.46 3.08
C VAL A 21 -0.46 -12.88 2.51
N ALA A 22 0.04 -12.16 1.51
CA ALA A 22 1.35 -12.43 0.91
C ALA A 22 1.97 -11.15 0.32
N VAL A 23 3.29 -11.15 0.21
CA VAL A 23 4.07 -10.08 -0.44
C VAL A 23 5.09 -10.75 -1.35
N ARG A 24 5.27 -10.24 -2.57
CA ARG A 24 6.31 -10.73 -3.50
C ARG A 24 6.87 -9.61 -4.35
N SER A 25 8.03 -9.87 -4.96
CA SER A 25 8.58 -9.06 -6.05
C SER A 25 8.27 -9.73 -7.39
N GLU A 26 8.00 -8.92 -8.41
CA GLU A 26 7.83 -9.34 -9.79
C GLU A 26 8.59 -8.40 -10.71
N ARG A 27 9.12 -8.90 -11.83
CA ARG A 27 9.72 -8.04 -12.84
C ARG A 27 8.66 -7.15 -13.47
N ALA A 28 8.94 -5.86 -13.60
CA ALA A 28 8.03 -4.97 -14.33
C ALA A 28 8.06 -5.29 -15.83
N GLU A 29 7.00 -5.89 -16.38
CA GLU A 29 6.92 -6.21 -17.82
C GLU A 29 6.74 -4.95 -18.70
N VAL A 30 6.12 -3.91 -18.16
CA VAL A 30 5.93 -2.63 -18.85
C VAL A 30 6.60 -1.54 -18.04
N VAL A 31 7.71 -1.03 -18.57
CA VAL A 31 8.38 0.13 -18.02
C VAL A 31 8.05 1.33 -18.90
N PRO A 32 7.24 2.29 -18.41
CA PRO A 32 7.13 3.58 -19.09
C PRO A 32 8.53 4.21 -19.15
N ALA A 33 9.03 4.47 -20.35
CA ALA A 33 10.31 5.13 -20.62
C ALA A 33 11.60 4.34 -20.25
N GLY A 34 11.71 3.08 -20.68
CA GLY A 34 13.03 2.46 -20.92
C GLY A 34 13.91 2.20 -19.70
N ARG A 35 13.36 2.15 -18.49
CA ARG A 35 14.12 1.74 -17.28
C ARG A 35 14.18 0.21 -17.18
N TRP A 36 15.10 -0.40 -17.90
CA TRP A 36 15.45 -1.81 -17.65
C TRP A 36 15.93 -1.97 -16.19
N GLY A 37 15.54 -3.06 -15.51
CA GLY A 37 16.04 -3.37 -14.16
C GLY A 37 15.21 -2.84 -12.97
N VAL A 38 13.90 -2.69 -13.14
CA VAL A 38 12.97 -2.36 -12.04
C VAL A 38 12.02 -3.52 -11.71
N ASP A 39 11.79 -3.71 -10.42
CA ASP A 39 10.86 -4.70 -9.87
C ASP A 39 9.64 -3.99 -9.26
N ARG A 40 8.49 -4.65 -9.36
CA ARG A 40 7.25 -4.28 -8.66
C ARG A 40 7.14 -5.11 -7.40
N ILE A 41 6.87 -4.46 -6.28
CA ILE A 41 6.47 -5.11 -5.03
C ILE A 41 4.95 -5.23 -5.04
N MET A 42 4.46 -6.45 -4.95
CA MET A 42 3.05 -6.79 -5.00
C MET A 42 2.59 -7.29 -3.62
N VAL A 43 1.39 -6.89 -3.21
CA VAL A 43 0.72 -7.40 -1.99
C VAL A 43 -0.54 -8.17 -2.39
N CYS A 44 -0.74 -9.35 -1.81
CA CYS A 44 -1.94 -10.15 -2.01
C CYS A 44 -2.95 -9.86 -0.90
N LEU A 45 -4.19 -9.58 -1.27
CA LEU A 45 -5.29 -9.32 -0.34
C LEU A 45 -6.20 -10.55 -0.17
N ASP A 46 -6.72 -10.79 1.03
CA ASP A 46 -7.65 -11.89 1.37
C ASP A 46 -9.08 -11.72 0.80
N VAL A 47 -9.45 -10.50 0.40
CA VAL A 47 -10.71 -10.19 -0.30
C VAL A 47 -10.46 -9.22 -1.45
N ALA A 48 -11.21 -9.38 -2.54
CA ALA A 48 -11.19 -8.49 -3.70
C ALA A 48 -11.95 -7.16 -3.45
N GLU A 49 -11.84 -6.58 -2.24
CA GLU A 49 -12.45 -5.29 -1.89
C GLU A 49 -11.47 -4.13 -2.15
N ALA A 50 -10.78 -4.16 -3.30
CA ALA A 50 -10.17 -2.95 -3.82
C ALA A 50 -11.22 -2.29 -4.72
N ASP A 51 -11.66 -1.08 -4.36
CA ASP A 51 -12.36 -0.14 -5.25
C ASP A 51 -11.45 0.21 -6.45
N ALA A 52 -11.13 -0.77 -7.28
CA ALA A 52 -10.52 -0.59 -8.57
C ALA A 52 -11.67 -0.47 -9.57
N GLU A 53 -11.86 0.72 -10.16
CA GLU A 53 -12.79 0.90 -11.29
C GLU A 53 -12.41 0.06 -12.54
N ALA A 54 -11.36 -0.75 -12.46
CA ALA A 54 -11.04 -1.82 -13.39
C ALA A 54 -10.99 -3.14 -12.61
N ASP A 55 -12.07 -3.91 -12.73
CA ASP A 55 -12.17 -5.29 -12.26
C ASP A 55 -11.20 -6.17 -13.06
N ASN A 56 -9.97 -6.29 -12.57
CA ASN A 56 -8.98 -7.21 -13.12
C ASN A 56 -8.90 -8.51 -12.31
N GLY A 57 -9.74 -8.70 -11.29
CA GLY A 57 -9.76 -9.91 -10.46
C GLY A 57 -8.44 -10.27 -9.76
N SER A 58 -7.41 -9.43 -9.79
CA SER A 58 -6.11 -9.77 -9.20
C SER A 58 -6.10 -9.45 -7.71
N TRP A 59 -6.11 -10.50 -6.88
CA TRP A 59 -5.80 -10.40 -5.45
C TRP A 59 -4.47 -9.70 -5.17
N TRP A 60 -3.58 -9.67 -6.17
CA TRP A 60 -2.32 -8.92 -6.17
C TRP A 60 -2.52 -7.46 -6.55
N GLN A 61 -2.03 -6.57 -5.68
CA GLN A 61 -2.05 -5.12 -5.85
C GLN A 61 -0.61 -4.58 -5.85
N GLU A 62 -0.30 -3.62 -6.73
CA GLU A 62 1.02 -3.00 -6.77
C GLU A 62 1.21 -2.07 -5.56
N ALA A 63 2.16 -2.42 -4.71
CA ALA A 63 2.51 -1.65 -3.53
C ALA A 63 3.59 -0.60 -3.83
N ALA A 64 4.65 -0.99 -4.56
CA ALA A 64 5.76 -0.11 -4.92
C ALA A 64 6.50 -0.56 -6.19
N VAL A 65 7.21 0.37 -6.82
CA VAL A 65 8.19 0.08 -7.89
C VAL A 65 9.57 0.46 -7.39
N CYS A 66 10.55 -0.42 -7.55
CA CYS A 66 11.89 -0.28 -7.00
C CYS A 66 12.97 -0.80 -7.95
N GLN A 67 14.24 -0.52 -7.64
CA GLN A 67 15.37 -1.12 -8.36
C GLN A 67 15.46 -2.61 -8.02
N GLN A 68 15.77 -3.44 -9.02
CA GLN A 68 15.77 -4.89 -8.90
C GLN A 68 16.71 -5.42 -7.79
N ASP A 69 17.85 -4.79 -7.58
CA ASP A 69 18.83 -5.16 -6.55
C ASP A 69 18.36 -4.90 -5.11
N ARG A 70 17.29 -4.13 -4.93
CA ARG A 70 16.73 -3.76 -3.63
C ARG A 70 15.42 -4.46 -3.30
N SER A 71 14.81 -5.17 -4.25
CA SER A 71 13.43 -5.66 -4.13
C SER A 71 13.25 -6.60 -2.93
N ASP A 72 14.13 -7.57 -2.75
CA ASP A 72 14.10 -8.50 -1.61
C ASP A 72 14.23 -7.78 -0.26
N HIS A 73 15.15 -6.82 -0.16
CA HIS A 73 15.34 -6.03 1.06
C HIS A 73 14.08 -5.23 1.40
N LEU A 74 13.42 -4.67 0.39
CA LEU A 74 12.23 -3.86 0.55
C LEU A 74 10.98 -4.69 0.89
N VAL A 75 10.87 -5.91 0.35
CA VAL A 75 9.85 -6.89 0.75
C VAL A 75 10.03 -7.24 2.23
N VAL A 76 11.25 -7.59 2.64
CA VAL A 76 11.56 -7.92 4.05
C VAL A 76 11.27 -6.72 4.96
N ASN A 77 11.62 -5.50 4.53
CA ASN A 77 11.33 -4.28 5.26
C ASN A 77 9.82 -4.09 5.50
N LEU A 78 8.98 -4.30 4.48
CA LEU A 78 7.52 -4.22 4.61
C LEU A 78 6.97 -5.27 5.59
N VAL A 79 7.37 -6.53 5.43
CA VAL A 79 6.92 -7.63 6.29
C VAL A 79 7.30 -7.36 7.76
N ASN A 80 8.50 -6.88 8.01
CA ASN A 80 8.96 -6.51 9.35
C ASN A 80 8.15 -5.36 9.96
N LEU A 81 7.74 -4.37 9.17
CA LEU A 81 6.90 -3.28 9.65
C LEU A 81 5.48 -3.76 9.99
N ILE A 82 4.90 -4.64 9.17
CA ILE A 82 3.60 -5.28 9.45
C ILE A 82 3.70 -6.07 10.75
N ALA A 83 4.73 -6.91 10.93
CA ALA A 83 4.95 -7.67 12.15
C ALA A 83 5.12 -6.75 13.39
N LYS A 84 5.91 -5.68 13.27
CA LYS A 84 6.09 -4.68 14.34
C LYS A 84 4.79 -3.94 14.68
N ALA A 85 3.94 -3.66 13.68
CA ALA A 85 2.63 -3.08 13.88
C ALA A 85 1.68 -4.05 14.59
N ALA A 86 1.74 -5.34 14.24
CA ALA A 86 0.97 -6.38 14.91
C ALA A 86 1.26 -6.49 16.41
N ALA A 87 2.52 -6.27 16.83
CA ALA A 87 2.93 -6.28 18.23
C ALA A 87 2.54 -5.02 19.02
N GLY A 88 2.16 -3.93 18.34
CA GLY A 88 1.83 -2.66 18.95
C GLY A 88 0.34 -2.44 19.21
N SER A 89 0.04 -1.35 19.94
CA SER A 89 -1.30 -0.77 20.04
C SER A 89 -1.40 0.56 19.28
N GLY A 90 -2.62 0.92 18.90
CA GLY A 90 -2.96 2.20 18.24
C GLY A 90 -3.05 2.14 16.70
N LEU A 91 -3.68 3.17 16.13
CA LEU A 91 -3.75 3.37 14.69
C LEU A 91 -2.35 3.65 14.12
N ARG A 92 -1.94 2.89 13.10
CA ARG A 92 -0.64 3.07 12.43
C ARG A 92 -0.81 3.09 10.92
N PHE A 93 0.02 3.89 10.27
CA PHE A 93 0.16 3.92 8.82
C PHE A 93 1.55 3.40 8.46
N ILE A 94 1.63 2.52 7.47
CA ILE A 94 2.85 2.13 6.77
C ILE A 94 2.77 2.77 5.39
N TYR A 95 3.81 3.48 4.98
CA TYR A 95 3.80 4.23 3.72
C TYR A 95 5.19 4.27 3.08
N PRO A 96 5.25 4.45 1.75
CA PRO A 96 6.51 4.50 1.04
C PRO A 96 7.20 5.84 1.28
N VAL A 97 8.52 5.80 1.44
CA VAL A 97 9.41 6.97 1.44
C VAL A 97 10.09 7.04 0.09
N LEU A 98 10.01 8.21 -0.55
CA LEU A 98 10.71 8.48 -1.79
C LEU A 98 12.00 9.25 -1.50
N ARG A 99 13.07 8.91 -2.21
CA ARG A 99 14.33 9.66 -2.25
C ARG A 99 14.68 9.88 -3.71
N ASP A 100 14.92 11.13 -4.09
CA ASP A 100 15.25 11.51 -5.47
C ASP A 100 14.22 11.01 -6.50
N GLY A 101 12.93 11.02 -6.12
CA GLY A 101 11.81 10.54 -6.94
C GLY A 101 11.75 9.01 -7.11
N GLN A 102 12.54 8.25 -6.36
CA GLN A 102 12.55 6.79 -6.36
C GLN A 102 12.12 6.22 -5.02
N PHE A 103 11.50 5.06 -5.03
CA PHE A 103 11.14 4.36 -3.79
C PHE A 103 12.41 3.92 -3.03
N ASP A 104 12.54 4.39 -1.79
CA ASP A 104 13.70 4.11 -0.96
C ASP A 104 13.43 3.07 0.11
N ARG A 105 12.32 3.19 0.85
CA ARG A 105 11.93 2.25 1.91
C ARG A 105 10.49 2.43 2.33
N TRP A 106 9.96 1.45 3.05
CA TRP A 106 8.75 1.65 3.85
C TRP A 106 9.11 2.28 5.20
N THR A 107 8.20 3.10 5.72
CA THR A 107 8.26 3.58 7.10
C THR A 107 6.89 3.49 7.74
N SER A 108 6.82 3.68 9.07
CA SER A 108 5.54 3.74 9.78
C SER A 108 5.44 4.91 10.74
N GLY A 109 4.20 5.37 10.95
CA GLY A 109 3.88 6.47 11.85
C GLY A 109 2.41 6.48 12.25
N SER A 110 2.05 7.32 13.22
CA SER A 110 0.66 7.56 13.62
C SER A 110 -0.09 8.53 12.70
N VAL A 111 0.64 9.22 11.82
CA VAL A 111 0.11 10.21 10.87
C VAL A 111 0.61 9.87 9.48
N LEU A 112 -0.29 9.96 8.50
CA LEU A 112 0.06 9.80 7.09
C LEU A 112 0.59 11.13 6.55
N PRO A 113 1.79 11.17 5.93
CA PRO A 113 2.29 12.39 5.32
C PRO A 113 1.40 12.80 4.13
N PRO A 114 1.23 14.11 3.89
CA PRO A 114 0.46 14.60 2.74
C PRO A 114 1.03 14.07 1.43
N VAL A 115 0.15 13.80 0.47
CA VAL A 115 0.53 13.36 -0.88
C VAL A 115 0.94 14.57 -1.71
N GLU A 116 2.12 14.54 -2.34
CA GLU A 116 2.38 15.43 -3.48
C GLU A 116 1.69 14.83 -4.72
N GLY A 117 0.41 15.15 -4.92
CA GLY A 117 -0.40 14.66 -6.05
C GLY A 117 -1.89 14.55 -5.72
N PRO A 118 -2.81 14.59 -6.73
CA PRO A 118 -4.24 14.58 -6.49
C PRO A 118 -4.64 13.29 -5.77
N ALA A 119 -5.18 13.46 -4.56
CA ALA A 119 -5.69 12.37 -3.76
C ALA A 119 -6.91 11.76 -4.46
N ILE A 120 -6.78 10.54 -4.99
CA ILE A 120 -7.94 9.69 -5.23
C ILE A 120 -8.41 9.25 -3.84
N THR A 121 -9.25 10.08 -3.22
CA THR A 121 -9.79 9.84 -1.89
C THR A 121 -10.80 8.70 -1.95
N GLY A 122 -10.33 7.46 -1.89
CA GLY A 122 -11.11 6.27 -1.52
C GLY A 122 -11.24 6.15 0.01
N LEU A 123 -11.45 7.26 0.72
CA LEU A 123 -11.84 7.17 2.12
C LEU A 123 -13.23 6.51 2.15
N PRO A 124 -13.48 5.53 3.04
CA PRO A 124 -14.83 5.01 3.21
C PRO A 124 -15.74 6.21 3.48
N ARG A 125 -16.77 6.39 2.64
CA ARG A 125 -17.80 7.38 2.89
C ARG A 125 -18.39 7.01 4.25
N THR A 126 -18.05 7.77 5.30
CA THR A 126 -18.84 7.80 6.52
C THR A 126 -20.30 7.94 6.08
N PRO A 127 -21.22 7.04 6.49
CA PRO A 127 -22.62 7.20 6.19
C PRO A 127 -23.01 8.57 6.69
N ARG A 128 -23.32 9.48 5.76
CA ARG A 128 -23.85 10.80 6.09
C ARG A 128 -25.16 10.53 6.81
N ASP A 129 -25.27 10.96 8.06
CA ASP A 129 -26.50 10.88 8.84
C ASP A 129 -27.70 11.17 7.95
N ALA A 130 -28.51 10.15 7.69
CA ALA A 130 -29.81 10.37 7.09
C ALA A 130 -30.62 11.17 8.11
N PRO A 131 -31.15 12.36 7.78
CA PRO A 131 -31.95 13.11 8.71
C PRO A 131 -33.14 12.24 9.12
N ALA A 132 -33.34 12.08 10.43
CA ALA A 132 -34.55 11.52 10.98
C ALA A 132 -35.73 12.28 10.37
N ARG A 133 -36.51 11.60 9.52
CA ARG A 133 -37.82 12.12 9.14
C ARG A 133 -38.79 11.77 10.25
N ALA A 134 -39.44 12.84 10.72
CA ALA A 134 -40.53 12.89 11.68
C ALA A 134 -41.72 12.03 11.27
#